data_AF-A0A3N4HG97-F1
#
_entry.id   AF-A0A3N4HG97-F1
#
_cell.length_a   1.000
_cell.length_b   1.000
_cell.length_c   1.000
_cell.angle_alpha   90.00
_cell.angle_beta   90.00
_cell.angle_gamma   90.00
#
_symmetry.space_group_name_H-M   'P 1'
#
loop_
_entity.id
_entity.type
_entity.pdbx_description
1 polymer ?
#
loop_
_entity_poly.entity_id
_entity_poly.type
_entity_poly.pdbx_seq_one_letter_code
_entity_poly.pdbx_strand_id
1 'polypeptide(L)'
;MGTQHRHSSLDQAAELLRDLIVAAVEASVPRLRLHPRSKAWWTQELTNKRKAMKTSQRIRKLLPSENSHARYKQRRNDYFRSIKKSKTDMWNQYVEELDGPELNKLMRRLRIRKTQQTPTIK
;
A
#
# COMPACT_ATOMS: atom_id res chain seq x y z
N MET A 1 29.05 40.15 -22.10
CA MET A 1 28.17 40.46 -20.94
C MET A 1 26.68 40.16 -21.18
N GLY A 2 26.16 40.10 -22.41
CA GLY A 2 24.71 39.93 -22.65
C GLY A 2 24.13 38.50 -22.59
N THR A 3 24.95 37.45 -22.70
CA THR A 3 24.48 36.05 -22.69
C THR A 3 24.10 35.58 -21.29
N GLN A 4 24.91 35.90 -20.28
CA GLN A 4 24.72 35.46 -18.90
C GLN A 4 23.42 36.01 -18.26
N HIS A 5 23.04 37.24 -18.60
CA HIS A 5 21.78 37.85 -18.15
C HIS A 5 20.54 37.17 -18.75
N ARG A 6 20.65 36.69 -19.99
CA ARG A 6 19.56 36.01 -20.71
C ARG A 6 19.30 34.62 -20.14
N HIS A 7 20.37 33.89 -19.78
CA HIS A 7 20.26 32.60 -19.08
C HIS A 7 19.60 32.78 -17.71
N SER A 8 20.03 33.77 -16.92
CA SER A 8 19.43 34.07 -15.62
C SER A 8 17.93 34.40 -15.70
N SER A 9 17.49 35.10 -16.74
CA SER A 9 16.06 35.40 -16.96
C SER A 9 15.25 34.15 -17.33
N LEU A 10 15.83 33.21 -18.08
CA LEU A 10 15.16 31.95 -18.42
C LEU A 10 15.06 31.02 -17.21
N ASP A 11 16.11 30.96 -16.39
CA ASP A 11 16.11 30.17 -15.15
C ASP A 11 15.05 30.69 -14.17
N GLN A 12 14.93 32.01 -14.02
CA GLN A 12 13.88 32.64 -13.20
C GLN A 12 12.47 32.31 -13.71
N ALA A 13 12.25 32.34 -15.03
CA ALA A 13 10.96 31.97 -15.61
C ALA A 13 10.63 30.48 -15.38
N ALA A 14 11.62 29.60 -15.45
CA ALA A 14 11.47 28.17 -15.18
C ALA A 14 11.16 27.91 -13.69
N GLU A 15 11.82 28.61 -12.77
CA GLU A 15 11.54 28.54 -11.34
C GLU A 15 10.12 28.98 -11.01
N LEU A 16 9.67 30.13 -11.55
CA LEU A 16 8.31 30.61 -11.38
C LEU A 16 7.28 29.61 -11.91
N LEU A 17 7.52 29.03 -13.09
CA LEU A 17 6.61 28.04 -13.66
C LEU A 17 6.54 26.77 -12.78
N ARG A 18 7.68 26.28 -12.30
CA ARG A 18 7.75 25.15 -11.37
C ARG A 18 6.92 25.44 -10.13
N ASP A 19 7.10 26.60 -9.52
CA ASP A 19 6.45 26.95 -8.26
C ASP A 19 4.95 27.10 -8.42
N LEU A 20 4.49 27.68 -9.55
CA LEU A 20 3.08 27.76 -9.90
C LEU A 20 2.46 26.36 -10.10
N ILE A 21 3.16 25.45 -10.78
CA ILE A 21 2.69 24.08 -10.97
C ILE A 21 2.59 23.35 -9.63
N VAL A 22 3.60 23.48 -8.76
CA VAL A 22 3.59 22.87 -7.43
C VAL A 22 2.43 23.42 -6.60
N ALA A 23 2.23 24.74 -6.58
CA ALA A 23 1.13 25.37 -5.85
C ALA A 23 -0.25 24.92 -6.38
N ALA A 24 -0.42 24.83 -7.70
CA ALA A 24 -1.64 24.33 -8.30
C ALA A 24 -1.90 22.85 -7.94
N VAL A 25 -0.86 22.02 -7.91
CA VAL A 25 -0.95 20.62 -7.47
C VAL A 25 -1.34 20.55 -6.00
N GLU A 26 -0.75 21.34 -5.12
CA GLU A 26 -1.09 21.34 -3.70
C GLU A 26 -2.52 21.79 -3.42
N ALA A 27 -3.03 22.76 -4.19
CA ALA A 27 -4.39 23.27 -4.04
C ALA A 27 -5.46 22.30 -4.61
N SER A 28 -5.13 21.60 -5.70
CA SER A 28 -6.10 20.77 -6.45
C SER A 28 -6.04 19.28 -6.12
N VAL A 29 -4.87 18.74 -5.76
CA VAL A 29 -4.68 17.30 -5.51
C VAL A 29 -4.95 16.99 -4.04
N PRO A 30 -5.98 16.18 -3.73
CA PRO A 30 -6.25 15.77 -2.36
C PRO A 30 -5.06 15.01 -1.79
N ARG A 31 -4.51 15.51 -0.68
CA ARG A 31 -3.46 14.80 0.07
C ARG A 31 -3.99 13.48 0.60
N LEU A 32 -3.14 12.45 0.64
CA LEU A 32 -3.49 11.16 1.22
C LEU A 32 -3.84 11.33 2.70
N ARG A 33 -5.11 11.14 3.05
CA ARG A 33 -5.57 11.12 4.46
C ARG A 33 -5.60 9.67 4.95
N LEU A 34 -4.65 9.31 5.81
CA LEU A 34 -4.67 8.02 6.51
C LEU A 34 -5.77 8.07 7.58
N HIS A 35 -6.85 7.30 7.39
CA HIS A 35 -7.94 7.16 8.36
C HIS A 35 -7.69 5.91 9.22
N PRO A 36 -8.21 5.81 10.46
CA PRO A 36 -8.18 4.56 11.24
C PRO A 36 -8.81 3.33 10.55
N ARG A 37 -9.62 3.55 9.50
CA ARG A 37 -10.22 2.50 8.66
C ARG A 37 -9.37 2.15 7.44
N SER A 38 -8.33 2.94 7.16
CA SER A 38 -7.36 2.63 6.11
C SER A 38 -6.58 1.38 6.48
N LYS A 39 -6.09 0.67 5.47
CA LYS A 39 -5.30 -0.56 5.67
C LYS A 39 -3.89 -0.16 6.12
N ALA A 40 -3.64 -0.16 7.43
CA ALA A 40 -2.33 0.17 7.99
C ALA A 40 -1.21 -0.77 7.51
N TRP A 41 -1.53 -2.02 7.19
CA TRP A 41 -0.58 -3.00 6.62
C TRP A 41 -0.27 -2.77 5.12
N TRP A 42 -0.87 -1.76 4.47
CA TRP A 42 -0.67 -1.51 3.05
C TRP A 42 0.54 -0.63 2.78
N THR A 43 1.63 -1.23 2.30
CA THR A 43 2.89 -0.52 2.00
C THR A 43 3.04 -0.20 0.51
N GLN A 44 3.97 0.72 0.19
CA GLN A 44 4.34 1.02 -1.19
C GLN A 44 4.90 -0.21 -1.91
N GLU A 45 5.59 -1.10 -1.20
CA GLU A 45 6.09 -2.37 -1.73
C GLU A 45 4.93 -3.26 -2.23
N LEU A 46 3.85 -3.40 -1.45
CA LEU A 46 2.65 -4.14 -1.86
C LEU A 46 1.99 -3.53 -3.10
N THR A 47 2.00 -2.20 -3.20
CA THR A 47 1.52 -1.50 -4.40
C THR A 47 2.35 -1.87 -5.63
N ASN A 48 3.68 -1.90 -5.49
CA ASN A 48 4.59 -2.29 -6.57
C ASN A 48 4.40 -3.76 -6.97
N LYS A 49 4.29 -4.67 -5.99
CA LYS A 49 4.00 -6.10 -6.24
C LYS A 49 2.64 -6.30 -6.92
N ARG A 50 1.61 -5.54 -6.53
CA ARG A 50 0.29 -5.55 -7.19
C ARG A 50 0.40 -5.10 -8.64
N LYS A 51 1.13 -4.02 -8.93
CA LYS A 51 1.38 -3.53 -10.30
C LYS A 51 2.12 -4.57 -11.14
N ALA A 52 3.16 -5.19 -10.59
CA ALA A 52 3.91 -6.25 -11.27
C ALA A 52 3.02 -7.46 -11.59
N MET A 53 2.22 -7.94 -10.62
CA MET A 53 1.27 -9.02 -10.84
C MET A 53 0.24 -8.67 -11.92
N LYS A 54 -0.33 -7.46 -11.90
CA LYS A 54 -1.30 -7.01 -12.92
C LYS A 54 -0.68 -6.91 -14.31
N THR A 55 0.57 -6.48 -14.39
CA THR A 55 1.31 -6.42 -15.66
C THR A 55 1.52 -7.83 -16.22
N SER A 56 2.00 -8.78 -15.40
CA SER A 56 2.13 -10.18 -15.82
C SER A 56 0.77 -10.82 -16.18
N GLN A 57 -0.32 -10.42 -15.51
CA GLN A 57 -1.67 -10.88 -15.84
C GLN A 57 -2.09 -10.43 -17.24
N ARG A 58 -1.79 -9.17 -17.62
CA ARG A 58 -2.07 -8.62 -18.94
C ARG A 58 -1.23 -9.32 -20.02
N ILE A 59 0.08 -9.48 -19.78
CA ILE A 59 0.98 -10.18 -20.70
C ILE A 59 0.50 -11.61 -20.96
N ARG A 60 0.12 -12.36 -19.90
CA ARG A 60 -0.42 -13.71 -20.04
C ARG A 60 -1.69 -13.78 -20.89
N LYS A 61 -2.54 -12.75 -20.84
CA LYS A 61 -3.76 -12.68 -21.66
C LYS A 61 -3.44 -12.34 -23.13
N LEU A 62 -2.45 -11.48 -23.36
CA LEU A 62 -2.08 -11.03 -24.70
C LEU A 62 -1.24 -12.05 -25.45
N LEU A 63 -0.25 -12.66 -24.78
CA LEU A 63 0.62 -13.71 -25.32
C LEU A 63 0.58 -14.94 -24.41
N PRO A 64 -0.45 -15.79 -24.54
CA PRO A 64 -0.53 -17.04 -23.80
C PRO A 64 0.65 -17.95 -24.14
N SER A 65 1.49 -18.20 -23.13
CA SER A 65 2.61 -19.15 -23.19
C SER A 65 2.88 -19.72 -21.81
N GLU A 66 3.53 -20.87 -21.72
CA GLU A 66 3.89 -21.47 -20.43
C GLU A 66 4.75 -20.52 -19.58
N ASN A 67 5.70 -19.83 -20.23
CA ASN A 67 6.54 -18.82 -19.59
C ASN A 67 5.71 -17.65 -19.02
N SER A 68 4.72 -17.15 -19.77
CA SER A 68 3.83 -16.09 -19.29
C SER A 68 2.96 -16.55 -18.11
N HIS A 69 2.54 -17.82 -18.12
CA HIS A 69 1.75 -18.43 -17.05
C HIS A 69 2.58 -18.58 -15.78
N ALA A 70 3.79 -19.15 -15.89
CA ALA A 70 4.73 -19.32 -14.79
C ALA A 70 5.10 -17.97 -14.14
N ARG A 71 5.41 -16.95 -14.95
CA ARG A 71 5.71 -15.59 -14.48
C ARG A 71 4.54 -14.98 -13.71
N TYR A 72 3.31 -15.08 -14.24
CA TYR A 72 2.14 -14.60 -13.52
C TYR A 72 1.92 -15.36 -12.19
N LYS A 73 2.06 -16.69 -12.19
CA LYS A 73 1.91 -17.52 -11.00
C LYS A 73 2.91 -17.14 -9.92
N GLN A 74 4.18 -16.94 -10.29
CA GLN A 74 5.24 -16.48 -9.39
C GLN A 74 4.89 -15.12 -8.78
N ARG A 75 4.56 -14.11 -9.60
CA ARG A 75 4.23 -12.76 -9.13
C ARG A 75 2.96 -12.71 -8.28
N ARG A 76 1.96 -13.54 -8.61
CA ARG A 76 0.74 -13.71 -7.80
C ARG A 76 1.10 -14.25 -6.43
N ASN A 77 1.88 -15.33 -6.36
CA ASN A 77 2.24 -15.97 -5.10
C ASN A 77 3.09 -15.03 -4.23
N ASP A 78 4.07 -14.35 -4.82
CA ASP A 78 4.89 -13.34 -4.14
C ASP A 78 4.01 -12.22 -3.54
N TYR A 79 3.10 -11.63 -4.33
CA TYR A 79 2.19 -10.60 -3.85
C TYR A 79 1.32 -11.07 -2.66
N PHE A 80 0.68 -12.24 -2.75
CA PHE A 80 -0.16 -12.73 -1.65
C PHE A 80 0.64 -13.15 -0.42
N ARG A 81 1.86 -13.68 -0.59
CA ARG A 81 2.78 -13.96 0.52
C ARG A 81 3.19 -12.68 1.23
N SER A 82 3.57 -11.64 0.48
CA SER A 82 3.87 -10.33 1.05
C SER A 82 2.67 -9.72 1.78
N ILE A 83 1.43 -9.85 1.27
CA ILE A 83 0.24 -9.40 2.01
C ILE A 83 0.11 -10.12 3.34
N LYS A 84 0.26 -11.45 3.35
CA LYS A 84 0.16 -12.23 4.59
C LYS A 84 1.22 -11.77 5.59
N LYS A 85 2.46 -11.62 5.13
CA LYS A 85 3.58 -11.11 5.92
C LYS A 85 3.28 -9.73 6.49
N SER A 86 2.95 -8.72 5.68
CA SER A 86 2.70 -7.36 6.15
C SER A 86 1.56 -7.26 7.16
N LYS A 87 0.52 -8.11 7.03
CA LYS A 87 -0.56 -8.18 8.03
C LYS A 87 -0.06 -8.74 9.35
N THR A 88 0.72 -9.82 9.31
CA THR A 88 1.32 -10.43 10.50
C THR A 88 2.30 -9.48 11.16
N ASP A 89 3.20 -8.86 10.40
CA ASP A 89 4.21 -7.93 10.90
C ASP A 89 3.56 -6.73 11.59
N MET A 90 2.55 -6.11 10.95
CA MET A 90 1.78 -5.02 11.55
C MET A 90 1.09 -5.44 12.86
N TRP A 91 0.53 -6.66 12.89
CA TRP A 91 -0.12 -7.16 14.10
C TRP A 91 0.88 -7.41 15.22
N ASN A 92 2.03 -8.01 14.90
CA ASN A 92 3.09 -8.26 15.87
C ASN A 92 3.62 -6.95 16.43
N GLN A 93 3.92 -5.97 15.57
CA GLN A 93 4.34 -4.64 15.99
C GLN A 93 3.30 -3.98 16.90
N TYR A 94 2.02 -4.03 16.53
CA TYR A 94 0.95 -3.51 17.37
C TYR A 94 0.91 -4.19 18.75
N VAL A 95 1.09 -5.50 18.83
CA VAL A 95 1.09 -6.24 20.10
C VAL A 95 2.34 -5.94 20.93
N GLU A 96 3.50 -5.79 20.30
CA GLU A 96 4.78 -5.44 20.94
C GLU A 96 4.76 -4.02 21.54
N GLU A 97 4.05 -3.09 20.91
CA GLU A 97 3.89 -1.70 21.39
C GLU A 97 2.90 -1.56 22.56
N LEU A 98 2.12 -2.59 22.89
CA LEU A 98 1.11 -2.52 23.95
C LEU A 98 1.67 -2.81 25.34
N ASP A 99 1.33 -1.96 26.31
CA ASP A 99 1.56 -2.24 27.72
C ASP A 99 0.70 -3.39 28.25
N GLY A 100 1.16 -4.03 29.34
CA GLY A 100 0.50 -5.19 29.97
C GLY A 100 -1.01 -5.05 30.22
N PRO A 101 -1.53 -3.92 30.75
CA PRO A 101 -2.97 -3.73 30.95
C PRO A 101 -3.77 -3.69 29.64
N GLU A 102 -3.24 -3.06 28.59
CA GLU A 102 -3.90 -2.96 27.29
C GLU A 102 -3.85 -4.29 26.55
N LEU A 103 -2.73 -5.01 26.62
CA LEU A 103 -2.60 -6.37 26.13
C LEU A 103 -3.65 -7.30 26.77
N ASN A 104 -3.83 -7.22 28.09
CA ASN A 104 -4.84 -8.00 28.81
C ASN A 104 -6.28 -7.65 28.40
N LYS A 105 -6.57 -6.38 28.09
CA LYS A 105 -7.89 -5.96 27.53
C LYS A 105 -8.07 -6.52 26.12
N LEU A 106 -7.04 -6.46 25.29
CA LEU A 106 -7.06 -7.00 23.93
C LEU A 106 -7.30 -8.51 23.92
N MET A 107 -6.55 -9.27 24.73
CA MET A 107 -6.70 -10.72 24.87
C MET A 107 -8.11 -11.12 25.30
N ARG A 108 -8.72 -10.34 26.21
CA ARG A 108 -10.13 -10.55 26.60
C ARG A 108 -11.10 -10.34 25.43
N ARG A 109 -10.87 -9.35 24.56
CA ARG A 109 -11.70 -9.10 23.38
C ARG A 109 -11.52 -10.15 22.29
N LEU A 110 -10.29 -10.61 22.07
CA LEU A 110 -9.94 -11.60 21.04
C LEU A 110 -10.35 -13.04 21.40
N ARG A 111 -10.60 -13.30 22.69
CA ARG A 111 -11.06 -14.61 23.16
C ARG A 111 -12.39 -14.95 22.48
N ILE A 112 -12.36 -15.96 21.62
CA ILE A 112 -13.56 -16.49 20.96
C ILE A 112 -14.56 -16.87 22.05
N ARG A 113 -15.74 -16.24 22.03
CA ARG A 113 -16.83 -16.66 22.89
C ARG A 113 -17.27 -18.03 22.41
N LYS A 114 -17.26 -19.04 23.29
CA LYS A 114 -17.88 -20.33 23.00
C LYS A 114 -19.34 -20.04 22.68
N THR A 115 -19.73 -20.14 21.41
CA THR A 115 -21.14 -20.13 21.03
C THR A 115 -21.78 -21.32 21.72
N GLN A 116 -22.91 -21.09 22.40
CA GLN A 116 -23.69 -22.17 23.00
C GLN A 116 -23.93 -23.25 21.93
N GLN A 117 -23.83 -24.53 22.29
CA GLN A 117 -24.21 -25.60 21.38
C GLN A 117 -25.66 -25.38 20.96
N THR A 118 -25.93 -25.36 19.66
CA THR A 118 -27.30 -25.41 19.15
C THR A 118 -27.97 -26.65 19.72
N PRO A 119 -29.12 -26.52 20.38
CA PRO A 119 -29.81 -27.68 20.95
C PRO A 119 -30.15 -28.66 19.83
N THR A 120 -29.89 -29.95 20.07
CA THR A 120 -30.29 -31.02 19.17
C THR A 120 -31.82 -31.08 19.13
N ILE A 121 -32.39 -30.93 17.94
CA ILE A 121 -33.82 -31.11 17.70
C ILE A 121 -34.13 -32.59 17.97
N LYS A 122 -35.06 -32.86 18.89
CA LYS A 122 -35.59 -34.20 19.17
C LYS A 122 -36.61 -34.62 18.13
#